data_AF-A0A7S2P4P2-F1
#
_entry.id   AF-A0A7S2P4P2-F1
#
_cell.length_a   1.000
_cell.length_b   1.000
_cell.length_c   1.000
_cell.angle_alpha   90.00
_cell.angle_beta   90.00
_cell.angle_gamma   90.00
#
_symmetry.space_group_name_H-M   'P 1'
#
loop_
_entity.id
_entity.type
_entity.pdbx_description
1 polymer ?
#
loop_
_entity_poly.entity_id
_entity_poly.type
_entity_poly.pdbx_seq_one_letter_code
_entity_poly.pdbx_strand_id
1 'polypeptide(L)'
;AADPADCAGVREDALSGVVLPPCREDDEEWLAYMLQSYLDEEWMEQPVHARVGQAAARLYGEARAAGDDDLIAVLARMSYGLKDMWNGEGFAESFEGPIDVANRAAEFIMLRLGRKVWSYGRSNDEVQQKMMQRIADYEERQLRAPGAG
;
A
#
# COMPACT_ATOMS: atom_id res chain seq x y z
N ALA A 1 2.94 21.03 23.55
CA ALA A 1 1.70 20.32 23.14
C ALA A 1 1.79 20.18 21.62
N ALA A 2 1.79 18.95 21.11
CA ALA A 2 1.81 18.72 19.66
C ALA A 2 0.44 19.12 19.09
N ASP A 3 0.46 19.84 17.97
CA ASP A 3 -0.74 20.28 17.26
C ASP A 3 -1.42 19.05 16.61
N PRO A 4 -2.70 18.76 16.89
CA PRO A 4 -3.42 17.66 16.27
C PRO A 4 -3.61 17.82 14.74
N ALA A 5 -3.26 18.98 14.16
CA ALA A 5 -3.22 19.20 12.72
C ALA A 5 -1.88 18.82 12.05
N ASP A 6 -0.82 18.53 12.83
CA ASP A 6 0.51 18.17 12.31
C ASP A 6 0.65 16.65 12.06
N CYS A 7 -0.39 16.05 11.46
CA CYS A 7 -0.40 14.62 11.13
C CYS A 7 0.46 14.30 9.89
N ALA A 8 0.83 15.31 9.10
CA ALA A 8 1.67 15.15 7.91
C ALA A 8 3.14 14.99 8.29
N GLY A 9 3.67 15.82 9.20
CA GLY A 9 5.09 15.80 9.58
C GLY A 9 5.51 14.53 10.31
N VAL A 10 4.63 13.96 11.13
CA VAL A 10 4.92 12.72 11.88
C VAL A 10 5.05 11.50 10.95
N ARG A 11 4.38 11.50 9.78
CA ARG A 11 4.43 10.38 8.82
C ARG A 11 5.72 10.37 8.01
N GLU A 12 6.21 11.53 7.57
CA GLU A 12 7.46 11.64 6.83
C GLU A 12 8.67 11.19 7.66
N ASP A 13 8.75 11.59 8.93
CA ASP A 13 9.84 11.21 9.84
C ASP A 13 9.90 9.70 10.12
N ALA A 14 8.75 9.00 10.12
CA ALA A 14 8.69 7.56 10.38
C ALA A 14 9.17 6.69 9.20
N LEU A 15 9.11 7.25 7.98
CA LEU A 15 9.45 6.57 6.73
C LEU A 15 10.87 6.91 6.24
N SER A 16 11.42 8.04 6.67
CA SER A 16 12.76 8.50 6.32
C SER A 16 13.83 7.47 6.72
N GLY A 17 14.69 7.10 5.76
CA GLY A 17 15.79 6.16 5.97
C GLY A 17 15.37 4.68 5.96
N VAL A 18 14.12 4.35 5.63
CA VAL A 18 13.72 2.96 5.40
C VAL A 18 14.16 2.53 4.01
N VAL A 19 15.22 1.71 3.97
CA VAL A 19 15.69 1.05 2.75
C VAL A 19 14.98 -0.29 2.59
N LEU A 20 14.34 -0.48 1.44
CA LEU A 20 13.63 -1.70 1.08
C LEU A 20 14.61 -2.81 0.70
N PRO A 21 14.36 -4.07 1.11
CA PRO A 21 15.12 -5.22 0.61
C PRO A 21 14.83 -5.44 -0.89
N PRO A 22 15.59 -6.32 -1.56
CA PRO A 22 15.27 -6.74 -2.92
C PRO A 22 13.82 -7.20 -3.04
N CYS A 23 13.19 -6.86 -4.16
CA CYS A 23 11.81 -7.27 -4.42
C CYS A 23 11.66 -8.79 -4.42
N ARG A 24 10.55 -9.24 -3.86
CA ARG A 24 10.09 -10.62 -4.01
C ARG A 24 9.32 -10.75 -5.32
N GLU A 25 9.30 -11.96 -5.87
CA GLU A 25 8.57 -12.26 -7.11
C GLU A 25 7.07 -11.92 -6.99
N ASP A 26 6.51 -12.06 -5.79
CA ASP A 26 5.10 -11.86 -5.49
C ASP A 26 4.78 -10.46 -4.91
N ASP A 27 5.72 -9.50 -4.96
CA ASP A 27 5.51 -8.19 -4.36
C ASP A 27 4.36 -7.40 -4.98
N GLU A 28 4.30 -7.34 -6.31
CA GLU A 28 3.25 -6.61 -7.02
C GLU A 28 1.88 -7.24 -6.83
N GLU A 29 1.77 -8.57 -7.00
CA GLU A 29 0.50 -9.30 -6.85
C GLU A 29 -0.06 -9.13 -5.43
N TRP A 30 0.79 -9.30 -4.43
CA TRP A 30 0.43 -9.10 -3.04
C TRP A 30 -0.03 -7.67 -2.76
N LEU A 31 0.71 -6.66 -3.24
CA LEU A 31 0.37 -5.27 -2.96
C LEU A 31 -0.97 -4.89 -3.61
N ALA A 32 -1.23 -5.39 -4.82
CA ALA A 32 -2.51 -5.22 -5.50
C ALA A 32 -3.66 -5.82 -4.69
N TYR A 33 -3.49 -7.06 -4.21
CA TYR A 33 -4.47 -7.72 -3.35
C TYR A 33 -4.73 -6.95 -2.06
N MET A 34 -3.66 -6.54 -1.35
CA MET A 34 -3.79 -5.84 -0.07
C MET A 34 -4.53 -4.51 -0.19
N LEU A 35 -4.26 -3.75 -1.26
CA LEU A 35 -4.95 -2.50 -1.54
C LEU A 35 -6.41 -2.73 -1.94
N GLN A 36 -6.68 -3.71 -2.81
CA GLN A 36 -8.04 -4.07 -3.17
C GLN A 36 -8.85 -4.45 -1.93
N SER A 37 -8.36 -5.39 -1.13
CA SER A 37 -9.06 -5.87 0.08
C SER A 37 -9.30 -4.75 1.08
N TYR A 38 -8.34 -3.83 1.23
CA TYR A 38 -8.56 -2.65 2.07
C TYR A 38 -9.71 -1.78 1.57
N LEU A 39 -9.70 -1.43 0.28
CA LEU A 39 -10.73 -0.56 -0.30
C LEU A 39 -12.12 -1.23 -0.27
N ASP A 40 -12.19 -2.53 -0.57
CA ASP A 40 -13.42 -3.33 -0.52
C ASP A 40 -14.01 -3.38 0.89
N GLU A 41 -13.17 -3.51 1.92
CA GLU A 41 -13.62 -3.52 3.31
C GLU A 41 -14.06 -2.14 3.81
N GLU A 42 -13.38 -1.07 3.40
CA GLU A 42 -13.67 0.30 3.86
C GLU A 42 -14.94 0.86 3.20
N TRP A 43 -15.15 0.58 1.91
CA TRP A 43 -16.18 1.25 1.10
C TRP A 43 -17.24 0.34 0.49
N MET A 44 -17.09 -1.00 0.57
CA MET A 44 -17.81 -2.05 -0.18
C MET A 44 -17.07 -2.51 -1.44
N GLU A 45 -17.19 -3.81 -1.76
CA GLU A 45 -16.59 -4.43 -2.94
C GLU A 45 -16.96 -3.70 -4.24
N GLN A 46 -15.93 -3.24 -4.97
CA GLN A 46 -16.13 -2.54 -6.24
C GLN A 46 -15.03 -2.89 -7.25
N PRO A 47 -15.36 -2.99 -8.56
CA PRO A 47 -14.37 -3.28 -9.60
C PRO A 47 -13.22 -2.27 -9.69
N VAL A 48 -13.47 -1.00 -9.34
CA VAL A 48 -12.45 0.05 -9.35
C VAL A 48 -11.34 -0.21 -8.33
N HIS A 49 -11.63 -0.88 -7.21
CA HIS A 49 -10.65 -1.17 -6.17
C HIS A 49 -9.56 -2.13 -6.65
N ALA A 50 -9.93 -3.15 -7.43
CA ALA A 50 -8.97 -4.04 -8.07
C ALA A 50 -8.06 -3.27 -9.05
N ARG A 51 -8.62 -2.35 -9.84
CA ARG A 51 -7.85 -1.53 -10.79
C ARG A 51 -6.90 -0.56 -10.08
N VAL A 52 -7.35 0.08 -9.00
CA VAL A 52 -6.51 0.95 -8.16
C VAL A 52 -5.37 0.16 -7.54
N GLY A 53 -5.65 -1.02 -6.96
CA GLY A 53 -4.63 -1.90 -6.39
C GLY A 53 -3.59 -2.32 -7.42
N GLN A 54 -4.03 -2.75 -8.61
CA GLN A 54 -3.15 -3.12 -9.72
C GLN A 54 -2.27 -1.94 -10.19
N ALA A 55 -2.85 -0.75 -10.33
CA ALA A 55 -2.11 0.44 -10.76
C ALA A 55 -1.03 0.84 -9.74
N ALA A 56 -1.37 0.85 -8.45
CA ALA A 56 -0.42 1.16 -7.38
C ALA A 56 0.70 0.11 -7.30
N ALA A 57 0.36 -1.18 -7.39
CA ALA A 57 1.34 -2.26 -7.39
C ALA A 57 2.31 -2.19 -8.57
N ARG A 58 1.79 -1.89 -9.78
CA ARG A 58 2.63 -1.68 -10.96
C ARG A 58 3.58 -0.51 -10.78
N LEU A 59 3.12 0.61 -10.25
CA LEU A 59 3.98 1.79 -9.97
C LEU A 59 5.06 1.48 -8.93
N TYR A 60 4.74 0.65 -7.92
CA TYR A 60 5.74 0.12 -7.00
C TYR A 60 6.78 -0.72 -7.76
N GLY A 61 6.37 -1.71 -8.55
CA GLY A 61 7.28 -2.55 -9.34
C GLY A 61 8.19 -1.73 -10.26
N GLU A 62 7.63 -0.74 -10.95
CA GLU A 62 8.38 0.19 -11.80
C GLU A 62 9.40 1.03 -11.01
N ALA A 63 9.06 1.49 -9.80
CA ALA A 63 9.99 2.18 -8.91
C ALA A 63 11.18 1.29 -8.55
N ARG A 64 10.89 0.07 -8.12
CA ARG A 64 11.89 -0.90 -7.66
C ARG A 64 12.79 -1.33 -8.82
N ALA A 65 12.23 -1.56 -10.01
CA ALA A 65 12.98 -1.86 -11.23
C ALA A 65 13.88 -0.70 -11.69
N ALA A 66 13.51 0.55 -11.38
CA ALA A 66 14.32 1.73 -11.64
C ALA A 66 15.45 1.94 -10.62
N GLY A 67 15.54 1.10 -9.58
CA GLY A 67 16.56 1.16 -8.53
C GLY A 67 16.18 2.03 -7.33
N ASP A 68 14.92 2.45 -7.20
CA ASP A 68 14.47 3.22 -6.04
C ASP A 68 14.29 2.28 -4.84
N ASP A 69 15.31 2.17 -3.97
CA ASP A 69 15.29 1.37 -2.73
C ASP A 69 14.84 2.13 -1.48
N ASP A 70 14.82 3.47 -1.52
CA ASP A 70 14.33 4.27 -0.41
C ASP A 70 12.79 4.37 -0.43
N LEU A 71 12.14 4.04 0.70
CA LEU A 71 10.68 3.98 0.78
C LEU A 71 10.02 5.34 0.51
N ILE A 72 10.65 6.46 0.88
CA ILE A 72 10.12 7.80 0.56
C ILE A 72 10.19 8.05 -0.95
N ALA A 73 11.29 7.67 -1.61
CA ALA A 73 11.41 7.78 -3.06
C ALA A 73 10.36 6.92 -3.80
N VAL A 74 10.14 5.68 -3.35
CA VAL A 74 9.11 4.79 -3.89
C VAL A 74 7.71 5.38 -3.68
N LEU A 75 7.41 5.83 -2.47
CA LEU A 75 6.12 6.46 -2.13
C LEU A 75 5.86 7.69 -3.00
N ALA A 76 6.88 8.54 -3.21
CA ALA A 76 6.78 9.70 -4.07
C ALA A 76 6.45 9.29 -5.51
N ARG A 77 7.16 8.30 -6.07
CA ARG A 77 6.88 7.81 -7.43
C ARG A 77 5.45 7.27 -7.57
N MET A 78 5.01 6.46 -6.61
CA MET A 78 3.63 5.95 -6.59
C MET A 78 2.61 7.08 -6.51
N SER A 79 2.84 8.06 -5.64
CA SER A 79 1.95 9.22 -5.46
C SER A 79 1.80 10.03 -6.73
N TYR A 80 2.91 10.36 -7.40
CA TYR A 80 2.89 11.09 -8.67
C TYR A 80 2.25 10.27 -9.79
N GLY A 81 2.63 8.99 -9.93
CA GLY A 81 2.07 8.11 -10.95
C GLY A 81 0.56 7.95 -10.82
N LEU A 82 0.07 7.67 -9.60
CA LEU A 82 -1.37 7.55 -9.33
C LEU A 82 -2.10 8.86 -9.63
N LYS A 83 -1.53 10.00 -9.24
CA LYS A 83 -2.12 11.31 -9.51
C LYS A 83 -2.27 11.58 -11.01
N ASP A 84 -1.28 11.18 -11.82
CA ASP A 84 -1.29 11.40 -13.28
C ASP A 84 -2.38 10.59 -13.98
N MET A 85 -2.68 9.37 -13.50
CA MET A 85 -3.69 8.50 -14.09
C MET A 85 -5.09 8.65 -13.47
N TRP A 86 -5.20 9.25 -12.28
CA TRP A 86 -6.39 9.19 -11.42
C TRP A 86 -7.71 9.47 -12.15
N ASN A 87 -7.77 10.62 -12.83
CA ASN A 87 -8.98 11.05 -13.53
C ASN A 87 -9.19 10.30 -14.86
N GLY A 88 -8.10 10.01 -15.58
CA GLY A 88 -8.17 9.33 -16.88
C GLY A 88 -8.66 7.89 -16.77
N GLU A 89 -8.33 7.23 -15.65
CA GLU A 89 -8.72 5.83 -15.39
C GLU A 89 -10.05 5.70 -14.63
N GLY A 90 -10.65 6.81 -14.17
CA GLY A 90 -11.89 6.78 -13.39
C GLY A 90 -11.72 6.32 -11.95
N PHE A 91 -10.54 6.50 -11.35
CA PHE A 91 -10.27 6.05 -9.98
C PHE A 91 -10.97 6.86 -8.89
N ALA A 92 -11.57 8.00 -9.23
CA ALA A 92 -12.39 8.77 -8.30
C ALA A 92 -13.57 7.96 -7.72
N GLU A 93 -14.00 6.88 -8.39
CA GLU A 93 -15.03 5.95 -7.89
C GLU A 93 -14.55 5.09 -6.70
N SER A 94 -13.26 5.10 -6.36
CA SER A 94 -12.71 4.35 -5.23
C SER A 94 -12.88 5.03 -3.87
N PHE A 95 -13.50 6.22 -3.82
CA PHE A 95 -13.73 7.01 -2.59
C PHE A 95 -12.47 7.40 -1.79
N GLU A 96 -11.29 7.22 -2.35
CA GLU A 96 -9.97 7.57 -1.77
C GLU A 96 -9.20 8.51 -2.71
N GLY A 97 -8.16 9.16 -2.20
CA GLY A 97 -7.25 9.97 -3.00
C GLY A 97 -6.01 9.20 -3.49
N PRO A 98 -5.33 9.66 -4.56
CA PRO A 98 -4.08 9.03 -5.04
C PRO A 98 -2.99 9.01 -3.96
N ILE A 99 -2.91 10.06 -3.16
CA ILE A 99 -1.93 10.18 -2.07
C ILE A 99 -2.29 9.25 -0.91
N ASP A 100 -3.58 9.11 -0.60
CA ASP A 100 -4.06 8.21 0.46
C ASP A 100 -3.81 6.75 0.12
N VAL A 101 -4.04 6.37 -1.15
CA VAL A 101 -3.71 5.03 -1.66
C VAL A 101 -2.20 4.79 -1.61
N ALA A 102 -1.38 5.74 -2.03
CA ALA A 102 0.08 5.59 -1.97
C ALA A 102 0.58 5.46 -0.52
N ASN A 103 0.07 6.27 0.40
CA ASN A 103 0.37 6.17 1.82
C ASN A 103 -0.02 4.79 2.37
N ARG A 104 -1.19 4.28 1.99
CA ARG A 104 -1.63 2.95 2.40
C ARG A 104 -0.74 1.85 1.86
N ALA A 105 -0.26 1.98 0.61
CA ALA A 105 0.71 1.06 0.05
C ALA A 105 2.01 1.04 0.86
N ALA A 106 2.53 2.20 1.27
CA ALA A 106 3.71 2.28 2.13
C ALA A 106 3.49 1.62 3.50
N GLU A 107 2.32 1.77 4.11
CA GLU A 107 1.96 1.06 5.35
C GLU A 107 1.99 -0.47 5.13
N PHE A 108 1.43 -0.97 4.04
CA PHE A 108 1.49 -2.40 3.72
C PHE A 108 2.93 -2.86 3.51
N ILE A 109 3.72 -2.16 2.71
CA ILE A 109 5.13 -2.50 2.51
C ILE A 109 5.87 -2.57 3.85
N MET A 110 5.67 -1.61 4.76
CA MET A 110 6.25 -1.67 6.10
C MET A 110 5.82 -2.90 6.89
N LEU A 111 4.54 -3.28 6.85
CA LEU A 111 4.06 -4.50 7.50
C LEU A 111 4.67 -5.75 6.91
N ARG A 112 4.87 -5.79 5.59
CA ARG A 112 5.55 -6.90 4.92
C ARG A 112 7.00 -7.07 5.36
N LEU A 113 7.62 -5.97 5.80
CA LEU A 113 8.95 -5.96 6.44
C LEU A 113 8.91 -6.31 7.93
N GLY A 114 7.74 -6.65 8.49
CA GLY A 114 7.56 -6.94 9.91
C GLY A 114 7.58 -5.70 10.81
N ARG A 115 7.42 -4.50 10.25
CA ARG A 115 7.42 -3.25 11.01
C ARG A 115 6.00 -2.91 11.47
N LYS A 116 5.90 -2.32 12.67
CA LYS A 116 4.62 -1.76 13.14
C LYS A 116 4.30 -0.48 12.38
N VAL A 117 3.03 -0.29 12.03
CA VAL A 117 2.53 0.89 11.34
C VAL A 117 1.60 1.68 12.24
N TRP A 118 1.65 3.00 12.13
CA TRP A 118 0.85 3.92 12.93
C TRP A 118 -0.26 4.50 12.07
N SER A 119 -1.48 3.96 12.20
CA SER A 119 -2.65 4.51 11.51
C SER A 119 -3.24 5.66 12.33
N TYR A 120 -3.41 6.85 11.73
CA TYR A 120 -3.98 8.04 12.37
C TYR A 120 -3.31 8.47 13.70
N GLY A 121 -1.99 8.32 13.82
CA GLY A 121 -1.23 8.81 14.98
C GLY A 121 -1.46 8.03 16.28
N ARG A 122 -2.07 6.83 16.23
CA ARG A 122 -2.17 5.89 17.34
C ARG A 122 -1.78 4.49 16.89
N SER A 123 -1.15 3.70 17.76
CA SER A 123 -1.07 2.25 17.56
C SER A 123 -2.50 1.75 17.60
N ASN A 124 -3.09 1.51 16.43
CA ASN A 124 -4.40 0.87 16.38
C ASN A 124 -4.16 -0.62 16.23
N ASP A 125 -4.02 -1.30 17.38
CA ASP A 125 -3.74 -2.73 17.46
C ASP A 125 -4.78 -3.54 16.68
N GLU A 126 -6.03 -3.08 16.60
CA GLU A 126 -7.09 -3.70 15.79
C GLU A 126 -6.83 -3.54 14.29
N VAL A 127 -6.38 -2.36 13.83
CA VAL A 127 -5.98 -2.14 12.43
C VAL A 127 -4.80 -3.03 12.08
N GLN A 128 -3.81 -3.13 12.97
CA GLN A 128 -2.68 -4.02 12.77
C GLN A 128 -3.14 -5.49 12.71
N GLN A 129 -4.05 -5.93 13.58
CA GLN A 129 -4.61 -7.29 13.54
C GLN A 129 -5.36 -7.58 12.23
N LYS A 130 -6.23 -6.67 11.78
CA LYS A 130 -6.93 -6.81 10.49
C LYS A 130 -5.95 -6.90 9.33
N MET A 131 -4.91 -6.07 9.33
CA MET A 131 -3.88 -6.10 8.29
C MET A 131 -3.09 -7.42 8.32
N MET A 132 -2.75 -7.95 9.49
CA MET A 132 -2.09 -9.27 9.60
C MET A 132 -3.00 -10.41 9.14
N GLN A 133 -4.32 -10.32 9.38
CA GLN A 133 -5.27 -11.30 8.85
C GLN A 133 -5.27 -11.32 7.32
N ARG A 134 -5.27 -10.15 6.67
CA ARG A 134 -5.19 -10.06 5.19
C ARG A 134 -3.91 -10.67 4.63
N ILE A 135 -2.78 -10.49 5.32
CA ILE A 135 -1.52 -11.15 4.94
C ILE A 135 -1.68 -12.68 5.01
N ALA A 136 -2.26 -13.21 6.08
CA ALA A 136 -2.51 -14.65 6.21
C ALA A 136 -3.48 -15.17 5.14
N ASP A 137 -4.53 -14.42 4.80
CA ASP A 137 -5.49 -14.79 3.76
C ASP A 137 -4.82 -14.85 2.37
N TYR A 138 -3.91 -13.91 2.08
CA TYR A 138 -3.09 -13.96 0.86
C TYR A 138 -2.18 -15.19 0.83
N GLU A 139 -1.44 -15.45 1.91
CA GLU A 139 -0.54 -16.60 2.00
C GLU A 139 -1.30 -17.92 1.84
N GLU A 140 -2.49 -18.04 2.43
CA GLU A 140 -3.37 -19.19 2.25
C GLU A 140 -3.85 -19.31 0.79
N ARG A 141 -4.18 -18.18 0.14
CA ARG A 141 -4.57 -18.16 -1.27
C ARG A 141 -3.44 -18.65 -2.18
N GLN A 142 -2.20 -18.25 -1.92
CA GLN A 142 -1.02 -18.71 -2.64
C GLN A 142 -0.76 -20.21 -2.41
N LEU A 143 -0.93 -20.70 -1.18
CA LEU A 143 -0.82 -22.14 -0.86
C LEU A 143 -1.90 -22.99 -1.53
N ARG A 144 -3.10 -22.42 -1.72
CA ARG A 144 -4.25 -23.10 -2.35
C ARG A 144 -4.25 -22.98 -3.87
N ALA A 145 -3.49 -22.07 -4.47
CA ALA A 145 -3.28 -22.00 -5.91
C ALA A 145 -2.35 -23.16 -6.31
N PRO A 146 -2.85 -24.23 -6.96
CA PRO A 146 -1.98 -25.32 -7.38
C PRO A 146 -0.99 -24.78 -8.42
N GLY A 147 0.30 -24.86 -8.09
CA GLY A 147 1.47 -24.56 -8.93
C GLY A 147 1.21 -23.91 -10.29
N ALA A 148 1.50 -22.61 -10.39
CA ALA A 148 1.98 -22.05 -11.64
C ALA A 148 3.37 -22.66 -11.93
N GLY A 149 3.36 -23.88 -12.45
CA GLY A 149 4.51 -24.53 -13.08
C GLY A 149 4.62 -24.17 -14.55
#